data_AF-A0A5B8SRN6-F1
#
_entry.id   AF-A0A5B8SRN6-F1
#
_cell.length_a   1.000
_cell.length_b   1.000
_cell.length_c   1.000
_cell.angle_alpha   90.00
_cell.angle_beta   90.00
_cell.angle_gamma   90.00
#
_symmetry.space_group_name_H-M   'P 1'
#
loop_
_entity.id
_entity.type
_entity.pdbx_description
1 polymer ?
#
loop_
_entity_poly.entity_id
_entity_poly.type
_entity_poly.pdbx_seq_one_letter_code
_entity_poly.pdbx_strand_id
1 'polypeptide(L)'
;MVSDDQVLQSVKAIIDDARALYKKSASITLRNSIPDTNQIPIENPQNWLKIPDVNCVFVDMRGSTQLSASSHENSTARAYQLFTGTAVKLFSDFESPYIDVRGDGALALFDSGQAYRALAAAVTFRTFAKEEFIPLVKDKTGIDIGCHVGIDSRTVLVRKIGFKRYRGRSDRQNEVWAGKPVNMAAKLASESGDDELLASDRFHRKLSSRYALKSCGCPNDEVVNLWEQKDVTDDDRFDFDTAYTLGSIWCKTHGRDFCKNLLAADD
;
A
#
# COMPACT_ATOMS: atom_id res chain seq x y z
N MET A 1 -7.48 -28.28 -22.98
CA MET A 1 -8.56 -27.27 -23.12
C MET A 1 -9.70 -27.72 -22.24
N VAL A 2 -10.45 -26.81 -21.65
CA VAL A 2 -11.66 -27.18 -20.88
C VAL A 2 -12.66 -27.82 -21.85
N SER A 3 -13.17 -29.01 -21.50
CA SER A 3 -14.12 -29.76 -22.33
C SER A 3 -15.57 -29.36 -22.07
N ASP A 4 -16.46 -29.72 -23.00
CA ASP A 4 -17.89 -29.45 -22.91
C ASP A 4 -18.56 -30.21 -21.75
N ASP A 5 -18.01 -31.37 -21.39
CA ASP A 5 -18.49 -32.17 -20.25
C ASP A 5 -18.05 -31.59 -18.89
N GLN A 6 -17.04 -30.69 -18.88
CA GLN A 6 -16.48 -30.14 -17.64
C GLN A 6 -17.22 -28.89 -17.15
N VAL A 7 -17.75 -28.07 -18.06
CA VAL A 7 -18.37 -26.78 -17.74
C VAL A 7 -19.56 -26.49 -18.65
N LEU A 8 -20.46 -25.64 -18.17
CA LEU A 8 -21.56 -25.12 -19.00
C LEU A 8 -21.00 -24.45 -20.26
N GLN A 9 -21.72 -24.57 -21.37
CA GLN A 9 -21.34 -23.96 -22.65
C GLN A 9 -21.10 -22.45 -22.55
N SER A 10 -21.90 -21.75 -21.74
CA SER A 10 -21.72 -20.32 -21.47
C SER A 10 -20.39 -20.00 -20.76
N VAL A 11 -19.96 -20.85 -19.83
CA VAL A 11 -18.67 -20.73 -19.13
C VAL A 11 -17.52 -21.04 -20.08
N LYS A 12 -17.67 -22.07 -20.91
CA LYS A 12 -16.66 -22.40 -21.93
C LYS A 12 -16.42 -21.25 -22.89
N ALA A 13 -17.48 -20.60 -23.38
CA ALA A 13 -17.38 -19.44 -24.26
C ALA A 13 -16.55 -18.32 -23.61
N ILE A 14 -16.80 -18.00 -22.33
CA ILE A 14 -16.02 -17.01 -21.57
C ILE A 14 -14.54 -17.40 -21.50
N ILE A 15 -14.24 -18.68 -21.24
CA ILE A 15 -12.86 -19.17 -21.16
C ILE A 15 -12.16 -19.09 -22.52
N ASP A 16 -12.84 -19.48 -23.60
CA ASP A 16 -12.27 -19.44 -24.94
C ASP A 16 -12.05 -17.99 -25.43
N ASP A 17 -12.95 -17.06 -25.10
CA ASP A 17 -12.74 -15.62 -25.33
C ASP A 17 -11.52 -15.09 -24.56
N ALA A 18 -11.37 -15.45 -23.28
CA ALA A 18 -10.23 -15.06 -22.47
C ALA A 18 -8.90 -15.62 -23.05
N ARG A 19 -8.91 -16.86 -23.55
CA ARG A 19 -7.76 -17.48 -24.22
C ARG A 19 -7.44 -16.82 -25.55
N ALA A 20 -8.45 -16.46 -26.34
CA ALA A 20 -8.26 -15.73 -27.58
C ALA A 20 -7.64 -14.36 -27.33
N LEU A 21 -8.09 -13.65 -26.28
CA LEU A 21 -7.51 -12.39 -25.85
C LEU A 21 -6.06 -12.53 -25.37
N TYR A 22 -5.75 -13.57 -24.58
CA TYR A 22 -4.38 -13.82 -24.08
C TYR A 22 -3.35 -13.98 -25.22
N LYS A 23 -3.76 -14.54 -26.36
CA LYS A 23 -2.90 -14.68 -27.55
C LYS A 23 -2.59 -13.36 -28.25
N LYS A 24 -3.35 -12.29 -27.97
CA LYS A 24 -3.12 -10.96 -28.54
C LYS A 24 -2.10 -10.19 -27.72
N SER A 25 -1.24 -9.44 -28.38
CA SER A 25 -0.26 -8.59 -27.69
C SER A 25 -0.94 -7.43 -26.94
N ALA A 26 -0.43 -7.10 -25.77
CA ALA A 26 -0.80 -5.86 -25.08
C ALA A 26 -0.18 -4.64 -25.77
N SER A 27 -0.91 -3.53 -25.80
CA SER A 27 -0.43 -2.20 -26.13
C SER A 27 -0.09 -1.47 -24.83
N ILE A 28 1.12 -0.93 -24.74
CA ILE A 28 1.60 -0.25 -23.55
C ILE A 28 1.75 1.24 -23.83
N THR A 29 1.04 2.08 -23.07
CA THR A 29 1.16 3.54 -23.12
C THR A 29 1.92 4.03 -21.88
N LEU A 30 3.06 4.69 -22.06
CA LEU A 30 3.80 5.27 -20.94
C LEU A 30 3.05 6.49 -20.37
N ARG A 31 3.03 6.59 -19.04
CA ARG A 31 2.59 7.76 -18.28
C ARG A 31 3.65 8.10 -17.24
N ASN A 32 3.89 9.39 -17.04
CA ASN A 32 4.89 9.86 -16.07
C ASN A 32 4.30 10.06 -14.67
N SER A 33 2.97 9.96 -14.53
CA SER A 33 2.27 10.03 -13.26
C SER A 33 1.07 9.08 -13.25
N ILE A 34 0.63 8.74 -12.04
CA ILE A 34 -0.59 8.01 -11.75
C ILE A 34 -1.77 8.85 -12.24
N PRO A 35 -2.55 8.35 -13.23
CA PRO A 35 -3.66 9.10 -13.76
C PRO A 35 -4.89 8.99 -12.85
N ASP A 36 -5.82 9.94 -13.01
CA ASP A 36 -7.15 9.82 -12.44
C ASP A 36 -7.81 8.49 -12.85
N THR A 37 -8.61 7.91 -11.97
CA THR A 37 -9.25 6.61 -12.21
C THR A 37 -10.13 6.62 -13.47
N ASN A 38 -10.71 7.76 -13.86
CA ASN A 38 -11.50 7.87 -15.09
C ASN A 38 -10.66 7.83 -16.39
N GLN A 39 -9.35 8.04 -16.30
CA GLN A 39 -8.41 8.00 -17.43
C GLN A 39 -7.75 6.61 -17.60
N ILE A 40 -7.93 5.70 -16.64
CA ILE A 40 -7.42 4.33 -16.74
C ILE A 40 -8.31 3.53 -17.72
N PRO A 41 -7.72 2.90 -18.76
CA PRO A 41 -8.47 2.26 -19.82
C PRO A 41 -9.29 1.06 -19.31
N ILE A 42 -10.50 0.91 -19.85
CA ILE A 42 -11.31 -0.33 -19.73
C ILE A 42 -11.71 -0.92 -21.08
N GLU A 43 -12.01 -0.06 -22.06
CA GLU A 43 -12.68 -0.44 -23.31
C GLU A 43 -11.88 -1.38 -24.20
N ASN A 44 -10.63 -1.00 -24.49
CA ASN A 44 -9.74 -1.85 -25.25
C ASN A 44 -8.99 -2.78 -24.28
N PRO A 45 -9.23 -4.11 -24.33
CA PRO A 45 -8.64 -5.00 -23.36
C PRO A 45 -7.13 -5.19 -23.47
N GLN A 46 -6.55 -4.78 -24.60
CA GLN A 46 -5.12 -4.81 -24.83
C GLN A 46 -4.41 -3.55 -24.35
N ASN A 47 -5.11 -2.46 -24.04
CA ASN A 47 -4.48 -1.19 -23.66
C ASN A 47 -4.16 -1.15 -22.15
N TRP A 48 -2.88 -1.02 -21.83
CA TRP A 48 -2.37 -0.85 -20.48
C TRP A 48 -1.54 0.43 -20.38
N LEU A 49 -1.61 1.08 -19.23
CA LEU A 49 -0.71 2.20 -18.92
C LEU A 49 0.50 1.66 -18.16
N LYS A 50 1.70 2.15 -18.48
CA LYS A 50 2.93 1.88 -17.73
C LYS A 50 3.33 3.13 -16.99
N ILE A 51 3.51 3.03 -15.67
CA ILE A 51 3.93 4.15 -14.83
C ILE A 51 5.21 3.71 -14.10
N PRO A 52 6.36 4.35 -14.38
CA PRO A 52 7.62 3.98 -13.77
C PRO A 52 7.68 4.41 -12.30
N ASP A 53 8.44 3.65 -11.51
CA ASP A 53 8.90 4.00 -10.17
C ASP A 53 7.86 4.50 -9.16
N VAL A 54 6.62 4.02 -9.28
CA VAL A 54 5.53 4.23 -8.31
C VAL A 54 5.94 3.74 -6.93
N ASN A 55 5.73 4.58 -5.92
CA ASN A 55 5.94 4.25 -4.51
C ASN A 55 4.63 3.74 -3.92
N CYS A 56 4.61 2.53 -3.38
CA CYS A 56 3.45 1.95 -2.73
C CYS A 56 3.68 1.91 -1.22
N VAL A 57 2.76 2.52 -0.47
CA VAL A 57 2.63 2.33 0.98
C VAL A 57 1.50 1.33 1.20
N PHE A 58 1.76 0.30 2.00
CA PHE A 58 0.76 -0.67 2.41
C PHE A 58 0.68 -0.70 3.93
N VAL A 59 -0.54 -0.67 4.47
CA VAL A 59 -0.80 -0.76 5.90
C VAL A 59 -1.81 -1.86 6.17
N ASP A 60 -1.58 -2.62 7.23
CA ASP A 60 -2.42 -3.78 7.58
C ASP A 60 -2.62 -3.89 9.10
N MET A 61 -3.76 -4.45 9.50
CA MET A 61 -4.14 -4.58 10.90
C MET A 61 -3.72 -5.95 11.45
N ARG A 62 -2.64 -6.00 12.23
CA ARG A 62 -2.29 -7.23 12.95
C ARG A 62 -3.41 -7.59 13.92
N GLY A 63 -3.83 -8.84 13.93
CA GLY A 63 -4.82 -9.35 14.89
C GLY A 63 -6.27 -9.12 14.47
N SER A 64 -6.51 -8.63 13.25
CA SER A 64 -7.85 -8.44 12.67
C SER A 64 -8.71 -9.71 12.67
N THR A 65 -8.08 -10.87 12.44
CA THR A 65 -8.77 -12.18 12.48
C THR A 65 -9.24 -12.50 13.90
N GLN A 66 -8.40 -12.28 14.91
CA GLN A 66 -8.78 -12.48 16.31
C GLN A 66 -9.86 -11.48 16.74
N LEU A 67 -9.73 -10.21 16.31
CA LEU A 67 -10.74 -9.17 16.52
C LEU A 67 -12.09 -9.59 15.94
N SER A 68 -12.11 -10.09 14.71
CA SER A 68 -13.33 -10.53 14.02
C SER A 68 -13.94 -11.78 14.67
N ALA A 69 -13.11 -12.69 15.19
CA ALA A 69 -13.56 -13.93 15.82
C ALA A 69 -14.05 -13.74 17.26
N SER A 70 -13.47 -12.79 18.01
CA SER A 70 -13.63 -12.70 19.47
C SER A 70 -14.45 -11.49 19.92
N SER A 71 -14.73 -10.53 19.04
CA SER A 71 -15.45 -9.30 19.39
C SER A 71 -16.85 -9.25 18.76
N HIS A 72 -17.75 -8.48 19.38
CA HIS A 72 -19.08 -8.22 18.82
C HIS A 72 -18.97 -7.49 17.47
N GLU A 73 -19.89 -7.78 16.54
CA GLU A 73 -19.92 -7.19 15.18
C GLU A 73 -19.74 -5.66 15.18
N ASN A 74 -20.33 -4.97 16.16
CA ASN A 74 -20.20 -3.52 16.33
C ASN A 74 -18.76 -3.08 16.66
N SER A 75 -18.05 -3.82 17.51
CA SER A 75 -16.65 -3.52 17.87
C SER A 75 -15.72 -3.72 16.67
N THR A 76 -15.89 -4.82 15.92
CA THR A 76 -15.16 -5.06 14.67
C THR A 76 -15.40 -3.93 13.67
N ALA A 77 -16.66 -3.60 13.39
CA ALA A 77 -16.99 -2.54 12.42
C ALA A 77 -16.38 -1.18 12.81
N ARG A 78 -16.41 -0.82 14.09
CA ARG A 78 -15.81 0.42 14.60
C ARG A 78 -14.29 0.44 14.47
N ALA A 79 -13.62 -0.68 14.73
CA ALA A 79 -12.18 -0.80 14.56
C ALA A 79 -11.77 -0.68 13.08
N TYR A 80 -12.49 -1.33 12.16
CA TYR A 80 -12.24 -1.19 10.73
C TYR A 80 -12.47 0.25 10.26
N GLN A 81 -13.57 0.88 10.68
CA GLN A 81 -13.84 2.29 10.36
C GLN A 81 -12.76 3.24 10.91
N LEU A 82 -12.22 2.95 12.10
CA LEU A 82 -11.14 3.72 12.69
C LEU A 82 -9.82 3.50 11.94
N PHE A 83 -9.50 2.27 11.53
CA PHE A 83 -8.25 1.95 10.87
C PHE A 83 -8.26 2.33 9.38
N THR A 84 -9.03 1.61 8.56
CA THR A 84 -9.04 1.80 7.10
C THR A 84 -9.67 3.13 6.70
N GLY A 85 -10.70 3.57 7.43
CA GLY A 85 -11.31 4.88 7.20
C GLY A 85 -10.37 6.05 7.51
N THR A 86 -9.48 5.91 8.50
CA THR A 86 -8.44 6.92 8.77
C THR A 86 -7.30 6.80 7.77
N ALA A 87 -6.93 5.60 7.34
CA ALA A 87 -5.92 5.39 6.31
C ALA A 87 -6.27 6.17 5.02
N VAL A 88 -7.52 6.04 4.56
CA VAL A 88 -8.00 6.76 3.36
C VAL A 88 -7.86 8.27 3.53
N LYS A 89 -8.25 8.81 4.68
CA LYS A 89 -8.19 10.26 4.93
C LYS A 89 -6.76 10.76 5.04
N LEU A 90 -5.90 10.05 5.77
CA LEU A 90 -4.49 10.44 5.91
C LEU A 90 -3.77 10.36 4.58
N PHE A 91 -3.90 9.25 3.83
CA PHE A 91 -3.26 9.13 2.52
C PHE A 91 -3.76 10.19 1.53
N SER A 92 -5.04 10.58 1.62
CA SER A 92 -5.58 11.70 0.82
C SER A 92 -5.01 13.05 1.24
N ASP A 93 -4.80 13.29 2.55
CA ASP A 93 -4.18 14.53 3.07
C ASP A 93 -2.72 14.65 2.63
N PHE A 94 -2.03 13.51 2.51
CA PHE A 94 -0.72 13.42 1.88
C PHE A 94 -0.77 13.42 0.34
N GLU A 95 -1.90 13.73 -0.29
CA GLU A 95 -2.03 13.89 -1.75
C GLU A 95 -1.64 12.64 -2.56
N SER A 96 -1.93 11.45 -2.02
CA SER A 96 -1.77 10.17 -2.74
C SER A 96 -2.69 10.13 -3.98
N PRO A 97 -2.16 10.02 -5.21
CA PRO A 97 -2.99 9.94 -6.42
C PRO A 97 -3.94 8.74 -6.48
N TYR A 98 -3.60 7.64 -5.82
CA TYR A 98 -4.48 6.46 -5.74
C TYR A 98 -4.48 5.85 -4.35
N ILE A 99 -5.66 5.48 -3.86
CA ILE A 99 -5.89 4.83 -2.57
C ILE A 99 -6.88 3.71 -2.79
N ASP A 100 -6.64 2.56 -2.16
CA ASP A 100 -7.53 1.42 -2.20
C ASP A 100 -7.57 0.70 -0.85
N VAL A 101 -8.73 0.15 -0.51
CA VAL A 101 -8.96 -0.59 0.73
C VAL A 101 -9.24 -2.05 0.38
N ARG A 102 -8.54 -2.95 1.07
CA ARG A 102 -8.63 -4.40 0.84
C ARG A 102 -8.70 -5.09 2.20
N GLY A 103 -9.92 -5.49 2.57
CA GLY A 103 -10.17 -6.11 3.87
C GLY A 103 -9.89 -5.13 5.01
N ASP A 104 -8.97 -5.52 5.88
CA ASP A 104 -8.44 -4.78 7.02
C ASP A 104 -7.24 -3.89 6.71
N GLY A 105 -6.68 -4.02 5.50
CA GLY A 105 -5.58 -3.21 5.01
C GLY A 105 -6.01 -2.09 4.06
N ALA A 106 -5.09 -1.15 3.87
CA ALA A 106 -5.20 -0.09 2.87
C ALA A 106 -3.85 0.11 2.17
N LEU A 107 -3.90 0.55 0.92
CA LEU A 107 -2.72 0.92 0.15
C LEU A 107 -2.87 2.32 -0.43
N ALA A 108 -1.74 2.99 -0.57
CA ALA A 108 -1.60 4.25 -1.26
C ALA A 108 -0.48 4.13 -2.29
N LEU A 109 -0.70 4.71 -3.47
CA LEU A 109 0.30 4.81 -4.53
C LEU A 109 0.65 6.27 -4.74
N PHE A 110 1.94 6.56 -4.78
CA PHE A 110 2.52 7.88 -5.01
C PHE A 110 3.41 7.85 -6.26
N ASP A 111 3.48 8.99 -6.94
CA ASP A 111 4.33 9.17 -8.10
C ASP A 111 5.82 9.05 -7.76
N SER A 112 6.65 8.86 -8.77
CA SER A 112 8.10 8.64 -8.59
C SER A 112 8.78 9.75 -7.79
N GLY A 113 8.33 11.00 -7.97
CA GLY A 113 8.82 12.20 -7.27
C GLY A 113 8.20 12.46 -5.90
N GLN A 114 7.35 11.55 -5.40
CA GLN A 114 6.64 11.70 -4.12
C GLN A 114 7.15 10.69 -3.06
N ALA A 115 8.45 10.39 -3.08
CA ALA A 115 9.03 9.39 -2.17
C ALA A 115 9.00 9.86 -0.72
N TYR A 116 9.23 11.15 -0.47
CA TYR A 116 9.22 11.69 0.89
C TYR A 116 7.80 11.82 1.45
N ARG A 117 6.83 12.15 0.62
CA ARG A 117 5.40 12.10 0.95
C ARG A 117 4.89 10.70 1.21
N ALA A 118 5.33 9.71 0.44
CA ALA A 118 5.04 8.30 0.75
C ALA A 118 5.59 7.91 2.14
N LEU A 119 6.84 8.29 2.45
CA LEU A 119 7.42 8.08 3.77
C LEU A 119 6.65 8.83 4.87
N ALA A 120 6.32 10.10 4.63
CA ALA A 120 5.58 10.94 5.58
C ALA A 120 4.20 10.35 5.90
N ALA A 121 3.49 9.88 4.87
CA ALA A 121 2.20 9.22 5.01
C ALA A 121 2.30 7.95 5.86
N ALA A 122 3.31 7.12 5.58
CA ALA A 122 3.52 5.87 6.31
C ALA A 122 3.89 6.10 7.79
N VAL A 123 4.82 7.02 8.08
CA VAL A 123 5.20 7.37 9.46
C VAL A 123 4.04 8.04 10.20
N THR A 124 3.24 8.85 9.51
CA THR A 124 2.04 9.46 10.11
C THR A 124 0.99 8.41 10.45
N PHE A 125 0.71 7.48 9.53
CA PHE A 125 -0.21 6.40 9.81
C PHE A 125 0.27 5.52 10.96
N ARG A 126 1.57 5.22 11.02
CA ARG A 126 2.17 4.47 12.14
C ARG A 126 2.07 5.23 13.47
N THR A 127 2.28 6.55 13.45
CA THR A 127 2.10 7.40 14.63
C THR A 127 0.66 7.34 15.14
N PHE A 128 -0.31 7.51 14.24
CA PHE A 128 -1.74 7.34 14.56
C PHE A 128 -2.03 5.94 15.12
N ALA A 129 -1.48 4.91 14.47
CA ALA A 129 -1.73 3.54 14.88
C ALA A 129 -1.25 3.28 16.32
N LYS A 130 -0.03 3.74 16.62
CA LYS A 130 0.63 3.54 17.92
C LYS A 130 0.00 4.38 19.05
N GLU A 131 -0.27 5.66 18.80
CA GLU A 131 -0.71 6.59 19.85
C GLU A 131 -2.24 6.56 20.05
N GLU A 132 -3.03 6.21 19.02
CA GLU A 132 -4.49 6.33 19.07
C GLU A 132 -5.21 4.99 18.82
N PHE A 133 -4.95 4.34 17.69
CA PHE A 133 -5.72 3.15 17.28
C PHE A 133 -5.53 1.97 18.24
N ILE A 134 -4.27 1.54 18.45
CA ILE A 134 -3.94 0.37 19.26
C ILE A 134 -4.44 0.55 20.71
N PRO A 135 -4.14 1.68 21.40
CA PRO A 135 -4.66 1.92 22.75
C PRO A 135 -6.18 1.90 22.82
N LEU A 136 -6.87 2.55 21.88
CA LEU A 136 -8.33 2.65 21.90
C LEU A 136 -9.02 1.30 21.67
N VAL A 137 -8.51 0.50 20.72
CA VAL A 137 -9.07 -0.84 20.47
C VAL A 137 -8.78 -1.77 21.64
N LYS A 138 -7.57 -1.73 22.20
CA LYS A 138 -7.19 -2.54 23.36
C LYS A 138 -8.04 -2.21 24.59
N ASP A 139 -8.28 -0.93 24.87
CA ASP A 139 -9.17 -0.47 25.95
C ASP A 139 -10.61 -1.01 25.79
N LYS A 140 -11.14 -1.01 24.55
CA LYS A 140 -12.53 -1.39 24.29
C LYS A 140 -12.77 -2.88 24.14
N THR A 141 -11.77 -3.64 23.72
CA THR A 141 -11.93 -5.06 23.36
C THR A 141 -11.08 -6.00 24.18
N GLY A 142 -10.03 -5.51 24.84
CA GLY A 142 -9.00 -6.35 25.49
C GLY A 142 -8.12 -7.12 24.51
N ILE A 143 -8.32 -6.96 23.19
CA ILE A 143 -7.59 -7.69 22.16
C ILE A 143 -6.27 -6.98 21.88
N ASP A 144 -5.22 -7.78 21.75
CA ASP A 144 -3.92 -7.30 21.36
C ASP A 144 -3.90 -7.12 19.84
N ILE A 145 -3.79 -5.87 19.40
CA ILE A 145 -3.86 -5.46 18.01
C ILE A 145 -2.60 -4.66 17.65
N GLY A 146 -2.24 -4.66 16.38
CA GLY A 146 -1.06 -3.98 15.88
C GLY A 146 -1.28 -3.33 14.52
N CYS A 147 -0.22 -2.75 13.99
CA CYS A 147 -0.21 -2.12 12.67
C CYS A 147 1.10 -2.48 11.97
N HIS A 148 0.95 -3.11 10.82
CA HIS A 148 2.05 -3.47 9.95
C HIS A 148 2.15 -2.47 8.80
N VAL A 149 3.37 -2.04 8.48
CA VAL A 149 3.60 -1.04 7.44
C VAL A 149 4.75 -1.43 6.53
N GLY A 150 4.50 -1.43 5.23
CA GLY A 150 5.48 -1.76 4.20
C GLY A 150 5.52 -0.70 3.11
N ILE A 151 6.72 -0.41 2.59
CA ILE A 151 6.92 0.48 1.45
C ILE A 151 7.78 -0.17 0.37
N ASP A 152 7.32 -0.13 -0.87
CA ASP A 152 8.09 -0.55 -2.02
C ASP A 152 7.97 0.40 -3.22
N SER A 153 8.99 0.43 -4.09
CA SER A 153 8.97 1.23 -5.32
C SER A 153 9.24 0.41 -6.56
N ARG A 154 8.37 0.46 -7.56
CA ARG A 154 8.72 -0.06 -8.90
C ARG A 154 7.76 0.44 -9.97
N THR A 155 8.12 0.16 -11.22
CA THR A 155 7.19 0.28 -12.34
C THR A 155 5.95 -0.59 -12.15
N VAL A 156 4.78 -0.02 -12.46
CA VAL A 156 3.49 -0.72 -12.53
C VAL A 156 2.91 -0.65 -13.95
N LEU A 157 2.13 -1.66 -14.30
CA LEU A 157 1.16 -1.62 -15.38
C LEU A 157 -0.24 -1.48 -14.78
N VAL A 158 -1.08 -0.63 -15.35
CA VAL A 158 -2.46 -0.45 -14.86
C VAL A 158 -3.48 -0.47 -15.98
N ARG A 159 -4.60 -1.12 -15.69
CA ARG A 159 -5.81 -1.17 -16.50
C ARG A 159 -7.01 -1.43 -15.59
N LYS A 160 -8.21 -0.99 -15.98
CA LYS A 160 -9.46 -1.46 -15.37
C LYS A 160 -9.88 -2.83 -15.90
N ILE A 161 -10.14 -3.76 -14.99
CA ILE A 161 -10.67 -5.09 -15.31
C ILE A 161 -12.06 -5.24 -14.71
N GLY A 162 -12.98 -5.80 -15.49
CA GLY A 162 -14.37 -6.02 -15.13
C GLY A 162 -15.35 -5.51 -16.18
N PHE A 163 -16.59 -5.27 -15.79
CA PHE A 163 -17.63 -4.74 -16.68
C PHE A 163 -17.68 -3.22 -16.58
N LYS A 164 -17.48 -2.52 -17.71
CA LYS A 164 -17.67 -1.05 -17.77
C LYS A 164 -19.05 -0.64 -17.29
N ARG A 165 -20.08 -1.37 -17.75
CA ARG A 165 -21.42 -1.33 -17.22
C ARG A 165 -22.00 -2.74 -17.16
N TYR A 166 -22.64 -3.05 -16.04
CA TYR A 166 -23.39 -4.29 -15.86
C TYR A 166 -24.73 -3.98 -15.19
N ARG A 167 -25.83 -4.26 -15.90
CA ARG A 167 -27.20 -3.98 -15.44
C ARG A 167 -27.38 -2.54 -14.91
N GLY A 168 -26.86 -1.57 -15.65
CA GLY A 168 -26.96 -0.14 -15.30
C GLY A 168 -25.92 0.37 -14.29
N ARG A 169 -25.08 -0.50 -13.70
CA ARG A 169 -24.07 -0.11 -12.71
C ARG A 169 -22.66 -0.15 -13.27
N SER A 170 -21.75 0.68 -12.74
CA SER A 170 -20.33 0.76 -13.12
C SER A 170 -19.38 0.30 -12.00
N ASP A 171 -19.90 -0.36 -10.96
CA ASP A 171 -19.21 -0.82 -9.75
C ASP A 171 -18.56 -2.21 -9.92
N ARG A 172 -18.73 -2.86 -11.08
CA ARG A 172 -18.17 -4.19 -11.37
C ARG A 172 -16.87 -4.13 -12.17
N GLN A 173 -16.08 -3.07 -11.97
CA GLN A 173 -14.76 -2.89 -12.54
C GLN A 173 -13.84 -2.31 -11.46
N ASN A 174 -12.57 -2.69 -11.46
CA ASN A 174 -11.56 -2.14 -10.57
C ASN A 174 -10.27 -1.88 -11.34
N GLU A 175 -9.50 -0.89 -10.91
CA GLU A 175 -8.13 -0.70 -11.34
C GLU A 175 -7.28 -1.89 -10.87
N VAL A 176 -6.56 -2.52 -11.81
CA VAL A 176 -5.62 -3.59 -11.52
C VAL A 176 -4.22 -3.06 -11.76
N TRP A 177 -3.51 -2.85 -10.66
CA TRP A 177 -2.11 -2.42 -10.63
C TRP A 177 -1.20 -3.64 -10.73
N ALA A 178 -0.97 -4.09 -11.96
CA ALA A 178 -0.08 -5.20 -12.27
C ALA A 178 1.38 -4.75 -12.16
N GLY A 179 2.01 -5.08 -11.05
CA GLY A 179 3.42 -4.80 -10.80
C GLY A 179 3.83 -5.35 -9.44
N LYS A 180 5.13 -5.29 -9.16
CA LYS A 180 5.65 -5.76 -7.88
C LYS A 180 5.38 -4.84 -6.67
N PRO A 181 5.19 -3.51 -6.78
CA PRO A 181 5.25 -2.68 -5.58
C PRO A 181 4.11 -2.87 -4.61
N VAL A 182 2.88 -3.11 -5.08
CA VAL A 182 1.77 -3.48 -4.19
C VAL A 182 2.05 -4.79 -3.46
N ASN A 183 2.50 -5.82 -4.18
CA ASN A 183 2.77 -7.14 -3.60
C ASN A 183 3.96 -7.12 -2.62
N MET A 184 5.04 -6.41 -2.98
CA MET A 184 6.23 -6.31 -2.13
C MET A 184 5.99 -5.42 -0.93
N ALA A 185 5.27 -4.30 -1.05
CA ALA A 185 4.86 -3.50 0.09
C ALA A 185 3.96 -4.31 1.05
N ALA A 186 3.02 -5.10 0.53
CA ALA A 186 2.20 -5.98 1.35
C ALA A 186 3.03 -7.08 2.07
N LYS A 187 4.02 -7.66 1.40
CA LYS A 187 4.94 -8.64 2.01
C LYS A 187 5.83 -8.00 3.06
N LEU A 188 6.37 -6.81 2.80
CA LEU A 188 7.15 -6.03 3.77
C LEU A 188 6.29 -5.68 4.99
N ALA A 189 5.02 -5.29 4.79
CA ALA A 189 4.10 -5.08 5.90
C ALA A 189 3.91 -6.38 6.70
N SER A 190 3.59 -7.50 6.04
CA SER A 190 3.44 -8.80 6.72
C SER A 190 4.68 -9.27 7.48
N GLU A 191 5.86 -8.80 7.09
CA GLU A 191 7.16 -9.13 7.70
C GLU A 191 7.60 -8.10 8.75
N SER A 192 6.93 -6.95 8.82
CA SER A 192 7.23 -5.90 9.80
C SER A 192 6.76 -6.33 11.18
N GLY A 193 7.57 -6.09 12.21
CA GLY A 193 7.14 -6.19 13.60
C GLY A 193 6.15 -5.09 14.00
N ASP A 194 5.55 -5.25 15.19
CA ASP A 194 4.54 -4.31 15.76
C ASP A 194 5.03 -2.86 15.88
N ASP A 195 6.34 -2.66 15.93
CA ASP A 195 7.00 -1.39 16.20
C ASP A 195 7.95 -0.96 15.09
N GLU A 196 7.73 -1.41 13.86
CA GLU A 196 8.57 -1.02 12.74
C GLU A 196 7.80 -0.82 11.44
N LEU A 197 8.43 -0.09 10.54
CA LEU A 197 8.09 0.00 9.14
C LEU A 197 9.22 -0.66 8.36
N LEU A 198 8.89 -1.48 7.36
CA LEU A 198 9.87 -2.06 6.44
C LEU A 198 9.78 -1.41 5.07
N ALA A 199 10.93 -1.01 4.52
CA ALA A 199 11.04 -0.49 3.17
C ALA A 199 12.01 -1.33 2.34
N SER A 200 11.72 -1.51 1.06
CA SER A 200 12.68 -2.10 0.13
C SER A 200 13.94 -1.24 -0.03
N ASP A 201 15.06 -1.86 -0.43
CA ASP A 201 16.29 -1.15 -0.80
C ASP A 201 16.06 -0.08 -1.87
N ARG A 202 15.19 -0.39 -2.85
CA ARG A 202 14.90 0.49 -3.99
C ARG A 202 14.05 1.70 -3.62
N PHE A 203 13.19 1.60 -2.60
CA PHE A 203 12.55 2.79 -2.02
C PHE A 203 13.55 3.58 -1.19
N HIS A 204 14.29 2.91 -0.28
CA HIS A 204 15.22 3.58 0.63
C HIS A 204 16.31 4.38 -0.12
N ARG A 205 16.82 3.86 -1.25
CA ARG A 205 17.80 4.58 -2.10
C ARG A 205 17.30 5.89 -2.70
N LYS A 206 15.98 6.15 -2.69
CA LYS A 206 15.40 7.44 -3.12
C LYS A 206 15.53 8.53 -2.04
N LEU A 207 15.83 8.14 -0.80
CA LEU A 207 15.90 9.05 0.34
C LEU A 207 17.30 9.64 0.46
N SER A 208 17.40 10.97 0.42
CA SER A 208 18.63 11.73 0.65
C SER A 208 18.48 12.82 1.70
N SER A 209 17.24 13.25 1.99
CA SER A 209 16.95 14.25 3.01
C SER A 209 17.36 13.78 4.41
N ARG A 210 17.98 14.69 5.19
CA ARG A 210 18.31 14.43 6.60
C ARG A 210 17.07 14.12 7.44
N TYR A 211 15.90 14.63 7.05
CA TYR A 211 14.64 14.42 7.75
C TYR A 211 14.08 13.00 7.52
N ALA A 212 14.52 12.33 6.45
CA ALA A 212 14.22 10.94 6.17
C ALA A 212 15.23 9.98 6.82
N LEU A 213 16.49 10.38 6.95
CA LEU A 213 17.60 9.48 7.31
C LEU A 213 18.07 9.57 8.78
N LYS A 214 17.80 10.69 9.46
CA LYS A 214 18.37 11.00 10.78
C LYS A 214 17.29 11.43 11.77
N SER A 215 17.44 11.09 13.06
CA SER A 215 16.49 11.45 14.13
C SER A 215 16.51 12.94 14.50
N CYS A 216 15.50 13.39 15.24
CA CYS A 216 15.39 14.79 15.70
C CYS A 216 16.27 15.15 16.90
N GLY A 217 17.01 14.20 17.48
CA GLY A 217 17.81 14.42 18.68
C GLY A 217 17.09 14.14 20.01
N CYS A 218 15.75 14.12 20.04
CA CYS A 218 15.04 13.91 21.31
C CYS A 218 15.26 12.51 21.91
N PRO A 219 15.34 12.40 23.25
CA PRO A 219 15.26 13.49 24.24
C PRO A 219 16.61 14.14 24.61
N ASN A 220 17.75 13.64 24.11
CA ASN A 220 19.08 13.94 24.65
C ASN A 220 19.97 14.75 23.69
N ASP A 221 19.39 15.41 22.69
CA ASP A 221 20.06 16.10 21.58
C ASP A 221 21.01 15.20 20.75
N GLU A 222 20.83 13.88 20.80
CA GLU A 222 21.62 12.90 20.07
C GLU A 222 20.95 12.49 18.75
N VAL A 223 21.56 12.90 17.63
CA VAL A 223 21.06 12.56 16.29
C VAL A 223 21.61 11.21 15.85
N VAL A 224 20.72 10.25 15.65
CA VAL A 224 21.05 8.88 15.22
C VAL A 224 20.56 8.60 13.80
N ASN A 225 21.10 7.55 13.17
CA ASN A 225 20.51 6.99 11.95
C ASN A 225 19.14 6.39 12.26
N LEU A 226 18.17 6.61 11.37
CA LEU A 226 16.81 6.10 11.54
C LEU A 226 16.62 4.68 11.01
N TRP A 227 17.47 4.27 10.05
CA TRP A 227 17.29 3.04 9.30
C TRP A 227 18.33 2.00 9.69
N GLU A 228 17.86 0.77 9.87
CA GLU A 228 18.69 -0.42 10.05
C GLU A 228 18.51 -1.34 8.86
N GLN A 229 19.58 -1.97 8.38
CA GLN A 229 19.51 -2.90 7.27
C GLN A 229 18.99 -4.26 7.76
N LYS A 230 18.03 -4.85 7.04
CA LYS A 230 17.51 -6.20 7.26
C LYS A 230 17.81 -7.05 6.03
N ASP A 231 18.53 -8.15 6.22
CA ASP A 231 18.75 -9.17 5.20
C ASP A 231 17.48 -9.99 5.01
N VAL A 232 17.03 -10.12 3.76
CA VAL A 232 15.83 -10.90 3.39
C VAL A 232 16.14 -11.91 2.26
N THR A 233 17.43 -12.20 2.03
CA THR A 233 17.89 -13.08 0.94
C THR A 233 17.27 -14.48 0.99
N ASP A 234 17.05 -15.01 2.21
CA ASP A 234 16.51 -16.36 2.41
C ASP A 234 14.97 -16.43 2.28
N ASP A 235 14.29 -15.31 2.10
CA ASP A 235 12.84 -15.25 1.95
C ASP A 235 12.45 -15.10 0.48
N ASP A 236 12.06 -16.23 -0.12
CA ASP A 236 11.67 -16.37 -1.53
C ASP A 236 10.42 -15.55 -1.92
N ARG A 237 9.73 -14.97 -0.95
CA ARG A 237 8.63 -14.04 -1.21
C ARG A 237 9.18 -12.71 -1.72
N PHE A 238 10.38 -12.29 -1.36
CA PHE A 238 10.97 -11.05 -1.82
C PHE A 238 11.71 -11.22 -3.14
N ASP A 239 11.86 -10.10 -3.84
CA ASP A 239 12.54 -10.05 -5.14
C ASP A 239 13.78 -9.15 -5.11
N PHE A 240 14.30 -8.97 -3.91
CA PHE A 240 15.46 -8.21 -3.50
C PHE A 240 16.00 -8.85 -2.22
N ASP A 241 17.28 -8.60 -1.92
CA ASP A 241 18.00 -9.27 -0.84
C ASP A 241 18.07 -8.40 0.44
N THR A 242 17.72 -7.12 0.33
CA THR A 242 17.85 -6.14 1.41
C THR A 242 16.58 -5.32 1.59
N ALA A 243 16.13 -5.25 2.83
CA ALA A 243 15.14 -4.29 3.31
C ALA A 243 15.77 -3.34 4.34
N TYR A 244 15.03 -2.29 4.68
CA TYR A 244 15.41 -1.31 5.70
C TYR A 244 14.28 -1.15 6.71
N THR A 245 14.64 -1.23 7.98
CA THR A 245 13.74 -1.11 9.13
C THR A 245 13.77 0.31 9.67
N LEU A 246 12.59 0.87 9.93
CA LEU A 246 12.40 2.16 10.61
C LEU A 246 11.55 1.98 11.88
N GLY A 247 12.17 2.10 13.05
CA GLY A 247 11.50 1.92 14.34
C GLY A 247 10.80 3.17 14.89
N SER A 248 11.09 4.37 14.37
CA SER A 248 10.59 5.63 14.93
C SER A 248 9.22 6.04 14.41
N ILE A 249 8.40 6.64 15.28
CA ILE A 249 7.20 7.42 14.91
C ILE A 249 7.51 8.92 15.01
N TRP A 250 6.55 9.78 14.69
CA TRP A 250 6.72 11.21 14.89
C TRP A 250 6.97 11.56 16.36
N CYS A 251 8.05 12.28 16.60
CA CYS A 251 8.37 12.83 17.92
C CYS A 251 7.28 13.81 18.37
N LYS A 252 6.90 13.77 19.65
CA LYS A 252 5.90 14.69 20.24
C LYS A 252 6.31 16.17 20.17
N THR A 253 7.62 16.46 20.14
CA THR A 253 8.17 17.81 20.08
C THR A 253 8.41 18.28 18.64
N HIS A 254 9.12 17.49 17.84
CA HIS A 254 9.62 17.91 16.52
C HIS A 254 8.91 17.26 15.34
N GLY A 255 7.97 16.33 15.57
CA GLY A 255 7.35 15.53 14.52
C GLY A 255 6.64 16.35 13.45
N ARG A 256 5.97 17.43 13.85
CA ARG A 256 5.32 18.37 12.91
C ARG A 256 6.34 18.99 11.95
N ASP A 257 7.45 19.49 12.46
CA ASP A 257 8.46 20.17 11.65
C ASP A 257 9.21 19.16 10.78
N PHE A 258 9.48 17.96 11.30
CA PHE A 258 10.04 16.87 10.50
C PHE A 258 9.14 16.50 9.33
N CYS A 259 7.85 16.31 9.57
CA CYS A 259 6.89 16.00 8.51
C CYS A 259 6.86 17.12 7.46
N LYS A 260 6.77 18.39 7.87
CA LYS A 260 6.80 19.54 6.94
C LYS A 260 8.07 19.58 6.07
N ASN A 261 9.23 19.44 6.69
CA ASN A 261 10.50 19.47 5.96
C ASN A 261 10.69 18.24 5.06
N LEU A 262 10.09 17.11 5.43
CA LEU A 262 10.06 15.91 4.59
C LEU A 262 9.22 16.14 3.34
N LEU A 263 8.02 16.73 3.47
CA LEU A 263 7.15 17.07 2.33
C LEU A 263 7.78 18.11 1.41
N ALA A 264 8.52 19.07 1.95
CA ALA A 264 9.25 20.06 1.16
C ALA A 264 10.46 19.49 0.41
N ALA A 265 10.81 18.22 0.58
CA ALA A 265 11.92 17.57 -0.13
C ALA A 265 11.48 16.81 -1.40
N ASP A 266 10.17 16.71 -1.65
CA ASP A 266 9.62 16.24 -2.93
C ASP A 266 9.68 17.41 -3.95
N ASP A 267 10.89 17.76 -4.40
CA ASP A 267 11.15 18.71 -5.50
C ASP A 267 11.41 17.99 -6.84
#